data_AF-A0A974I3M8-F1
#
_entry.id   AF-A0A974I3M8-F1
#
_cell.length_a   1.000
_cell.length_b   1.000
_cell.length_c   1.000
_cell.angle_alpha   90.00
_cell.angle_beta   90.00
_cell.angle_gamma   90.00
#
_symmetry.space_group_name_H-M   'P 1'
#
loop_
_entity.id
_entity.type
_entity.pdbx_description
1 polymer ?
#
loop_
_entity_poly.entity_id
_entity_poly.type
_entity_poly.pdbx_seq_one_letter_code
_entity_poly.pdbx_strand_id
1 'polypeptide(L)'
;SGLLSTLVGEKSVTQRWERGEISNFQYLMHLNTLAGRSYNDLMQYPVFPWILADYDSEELDLTSPKTFRNLAKPMGAQTEDRLAQYKKRYKDWEDPNGETPAYHYGTHYSSAMIVASYLVRMEPFTQIFLRLQGGHFDLADRMFHSVREAWYSASKHNMADVKELIPEFFYLPEFLLNSNNFDLGCKQNGTKLGDVILPPWAKGDPRELIRVHRE
;
A
#
# COMPACT_ATOMS: atom_id res chain seq x y z
N SER A 1 -7.57 -3.11 34.80
CA SER A 1 -8.88 -2.44 34.68
C SER A 1 -8.73 -1.01 35.18
N GLY A 2 -8.53 -0.07 34.25
CA GLY A 2 -8.05 1.27 34.56
C GLY A 2 -9.16 2.19 35.05
N LEU A 3 -9.10 2.58 36.33
CA LEU A 3 -10.01 3.52 37.01
C LEU A 3 -10.20 4.87 36.27
N LEU A 4 -9.34 5.22 35.32
CA LEU A 4 -9.43 6.44 34.51
C LEU A 4 -10.49 6.39 33.40
N SER A 5 -11.03 5.22 33.03
CA SER A 5 -12.08 5.14 32.00
C SER A 5 -13.46 5.63 32.47
N THR A 6 -13.57 6.18 33.69
CA THR A 6 -14.85 6.31 34.41
C THR A 6 -15.21 7.74 34.85
N LEU A 7 -14.40 8.76 34.57
CA LEU A 7 -14.65 10.11 35.09
C LEU A 7 -14.81 11.16 33.98
N VAL A 8 -15.95 11.12 33.28
CA VAL A 8 -16.51 12.20 32.43
C VAL A 8 -16.19 12.09 30.93
N GLY A 9 -16.98 11.28 30.22
CA GLY A 9 -17.44 11.62 28.86
C GLY A 9 -16.61 11.20 27.64
N GLU A 10 -15.55 10.38 27.77
CA GLU A 10 -14.78 9.95 26.59
C GLU A 10 -15.51 8.88 25.79
N LYS A 11 -16.10 9.28 24.65
CA LYS A 11 -16.58 8.37 23.60
C LYS A 11 -15.40 7.55 23.08
N SER A 12 -15.60 6.26 22.82
CA SER A 12 -14.56 5.44 22.19
C SER A 12 -14.19 6.01 20.81
N VAL A 13 -12.97 5.75 20.33
CA VAL A 13 -12.53 6.19 19.00
C VAL A 13 -13.48 5.70 17.89
N THR A 14 -14.03 4.49 18.02
CA THR A 14 -15.07 3.96 17.12
C THR A 14 -16.36 4.78 17.17
N GLN A 15 -16.86 5.13 18.37
CA GLN A 15 -18.07 5.94 18.49
C GLN A 15 -17.90 7.33 17.90
N ARG A 16 -16.70 7.93 18.02
CA ARG A 16 -16.38 9.22 17.39
C ARG A 16 -16.40 9.09 15.86
N TRP A 17 -15.83 8.02 15.32
CA TRP A 17 -15.84 7.74 13.89
C TRP A 17 -17.25 7.49 13.34
N GLU A 18 -18.04 6.63 14.00
CA GLU A 18 -19.44 6.37 13.62
C GLU A 18 -20.32 7.63 13.60
N ARG A 19 -20.00 8.61 14.45
CA ARG A 19 -20.68 9.91 14.53
C ARG A 19 -20.13 10.96 13.56
N GLY A 20 -19.11 10.62 12.76
CA GLY A 20 -18.43 11.56 11.85
C GLY A 20 -17.58 12.62 12.56
N GLU A 21 -17.26 12.44 13.84
CA GLU A 21 -16.44 13.38 14.62
C GLU A 21 -14.93 13.24 14.29
N ILE A 22 -14.53 12.13 13.69
CA ILE A 22 -13.20 11.90 13.12
C ILE A 22 -13.33 11.23 11.75
N SER A 23 -12.39 11.53 10.85
CA SER A 23 -12.40 10.97 9.49
C SER A 23 -11.96 9.51 9.45
N ASN A 24 -12.22 8.83 8.33
CA ASN A 24 -11.69 7.49 8.05
C ASN A 24 -10.17 7.43 8.21
N PHE A 25 -9.45 8.45 7.74
CA PHE A 25 -8.00 8.55 7.89
C PHE A 25 -7.59 8.56 9.36
N GLN A 26 -8.20 9.42 10.18
CA GLN A 26 -7.90 9.50 11.62
C GLN A 26 -8.23 8.19 12.33
N TYR A 27 -9.37 7.59 12.00
CA TYR A 27 -9.79 6.31 12.56
C TYR A 27 -8.79 5.20 12.24
N LEU A 28 -8.36 5.08 10.97
CA LEU A 28 -7.35 4.11 10.54
C LEU A 28 -6.00 4.35 11.23
N MET A 29 -5.58 5.60 11.41
CA MET A 29 -4.37 5.91 12.17
C MET A 29 -4.49 5.43 13.63
N HIS A 30 -5.61 5.69 14.28
CA HIS A 30 -5.85 5.20 15.64
C HIS A 30 -5.86 3.66 15.72
N LEU A 31 -6.49 2.97 14.76
CA LEU A 31 -6.48 1.50 14.71
C LEU A 31 -5.07 0.95 14.54
N ASN A 32 -4.26 1.56 13.66
CA ASN A 32 -2.86 1.21 13.50
C ASN A 32 -2.07 1.37 14.80
N THR A 33 -2.21 2.51 15.48
CA THR A 33 -1.52 2.75 16.77
C THR A 33 -1.95 1.75 17.85
N LEU A 34 -3.26 1.46 17.98
CA LEU A 34 -3.76 0.48 18.94
C LEU A 34 -3.28 -0.95 18.62
N ALA A 35 -3.05 -1.25 17.35
CA ALA A 35 -2.46 -2.53 16.90
C ALA A 35 -0.93 -2.60 17.09
N GLY A 36 -0.31 -1.61 17.74
CA GLY A 36 1.14 -1.57 18.00
C GLY A 36 1.98 -1.08 16.81
N ARG A 37 1.34 -0.58 15.74
CA ARG A 37 2.06 -0.08 14.57
C ARG A 37 2.60 1.32 14.81
N SER A 38 3.80 1.59 14.29
CA SER A 38 4.49 2.87 14.49
C SER A 38 5.43 3.20 13.33
N TYR A 39 5.77 4.48 13.20
CA TYR A 39 6.77 4.96 12.25
C TYR A 39 8.22 4.62 12.65
N ASN A 40 8.44 4.19 13.90
CA ASN A 40 9.77 3.89 14.43
C ASN A 40 10.28 2.49 14.03
N ASP A 41 9.37 1.59 13.63
CA ASP A 41 9.70 0.24 13.19
C ASP A 41 9.03 -0.05 11.84
N LEU A 42 9.82 -0.11 10.78
CA LEU A 42 9.33 -0.37 9.42
C LEU A 42 8.73 -1.78 9.26
N MET A 43 9.08 -2.73 10.12
CA MET A 43 8.47 -4.06 10.13
C MET A 43 7.02 -4.02 10.65
N GLN A 44 6.67 -2.97 11.41
CA GLN A 44 5.36 -2.74 12.00
C GLN A 44 4.81 -1.37 11.59
N TYR A 45 5.08 -0.95 10.36
CA TYR A 45 4.62 0.34 9.85
C TYR A 45 3.08 0.39 9.77
N PRO A 46 2.47 1.59 9.88
CA PRO A 46 1.04 1.73 9.63
C PRO A 46 0.63 1.23 8.24
N VAL A 47 -0.55 0.60 8.15
CA VAL A 47 -1.10 0.01 6.93
C VAL A 47 -2.41 0.69 6.59
N PHE A 48 -2.54 1.07 5.31
CA PHE A 48 -3.76 1.63 4.74
C PHE A 48 -4.22 0.76 3.58
N PRO A 49 -5.54 0.59 3.39
CA PRO A 49 -6.03 -0.19 2.27
C PRO A 49 -5.86 0.58 0.95
N TRP A 50 -5.65 -0.14 -0.15
CA TRP A 50 -6.03 0.39 -1.46
C TRP A 50 -7.53 0.73 -1.46
N ILE A 51 -7.88 1.94 -1.91
CA ILE A 51 -9.28 2.41 -2.00
C ILE A 51 -9.77 2.43 -3.45
N LEU A 52 -9.00 3.04 -4.34
CA LEU A 52 -9.33 3.12 -5.76
C LEU A 52 -8.91 1.84 -6.49
N ALA A 53 -9.63 1.55 -7.57
CA ALA A 53 -9.38 0.43 -8.49
C ALA A 53 -9.22 0.90 -9.94
N ASP A 54 -9.59 2.15 -10.25
CA ASP A 54 -9.41 2.75 -11.57
C ASP A 54 -8.17 3.66 -11.59
N TYR A 55 -7.16 3.19 -12.32
CA TYR A 55 -5.91 3.90 -12.57
C TYR A 55 -5.65 4.08 -14.07
N ASP A 56 -6.71 3.96 -14.89
CA ASP A 56 -6.65 3.99 -16.36
C ASP A 56 -7.44 5.16 -16.95
N SER A 57 -8.54 5.55 -16.31
CA SER A 57 -9.43 6.59 -16.85
C SER A 57 -8.78 7.99 -16.82
N GLU A 58 -9.10 8.80 -17.83
CA GLU A 58 -8.74 10.22 -17.92
C GLU A 58 -9.43 11.08 -16.85
N GLU A 59 -10.62 10.65 -16.41
CA GLU A 59 -11.39 11.30 -15.36
C GLU A 59 -11.96 10.22 -14.44
N LEU A 60 -11.99 10.50 -13.15
CA LEU A 60 -12.39 9.52 -12.13
C LEU A 60 -13.83 9.75 -11.69
N ASP A 61 -14.71 8.77 -11.95
CA ASP A 61 -16.10 8.81 -11.49
C ASP A 61 -16.22 8.19 -10.09
N LEU A 62 -16.19 9.03 -9.05
CA LEU A 62 -16.35 8.60 -7.65
C LEU A 62 -17.78 8.14 -7.30
N THR A 63 -18.74 8.25 -8.23
CA THR A 63 -20.09 7.70 -8.04
C THR A 63 -20.22 6.27 -8.55
N SER A 64 -19.29 5.83 -9.39
CA SER A 64 -19.25 4.47 -9.93
C SER A 64 -18.64 3.50 -8.92
N PRO A 65 -19.34 2.42 -8.53
CA PRO A 65 -18.78 1.38 -7.65
C PRO A 65 -17.54 0.69 -8.24
N LYS A 66 -17.35 0.71 -9.56
CA LYS A 66 -16.19 0.10 -10.23
C LYS A 66 -14.90 0.87 -10.00
N THR A 67 -15.00 2.13 -9.62
CA THR A 67 -13.87 3.01 -9.27
C THR A 67 -13.18 2.57 -7.99
N PHE A 68 -13.89 1.81 -7.14
CA PHE A 68 -13.41 1.42 -5.83
C PHE A 68 -13.05 -0.05 -5.77
N ARG A 69 -12.02 -0.35 -4.99
CA ARG A 69 -11.68 -1.70 -4.56
C ARG A 69 -12.85 -2.31 -3.79
N ASN A 70 -13.04 -3.62 -3.96
CA ASN A 70 -13.86 -4.38 -3.02
C ASN A 70 -13.14 -4.56 -1.66
N LEU A 71 -13.49 -3.73 -0.68
CA LEU A 71 -12.93 -3.74 0.68
C LEU A 71 -13.34 -4.98 1.51
N ALA A 72 -14.36 -5.73 1.09
CA ALA A 72 -14.71 -7.00 1.73
C ALA A 72 -13.74 -8.14 1.38
N LYS A 73 -12.81 -7.91 0.44
CA LYS A 73 -11.83 -8.89 -0.03
C LYS A 73 -10.39 -8.40 0.20
N PRO A 74 -9.43 -9.29 0.55
CA PRO A 74 -8.00 -8.95 0.56
C PRO A 74 -7.47 -8.70 -0.86
N MET A 75 -6.24 -8.16 -0.98
CA MET A 75 -5.64 -7.85 -2.29
C MET A 75 -5.54 -9.06 -3.22
N GLY A 76 -5.18 -10.22 -2.67
CA GLY A 76 -5.09 -11.45 -3.44
C GLY A 76 -6.44 -12.00 -3.95
N ALA A 77 -7.58 -11.39 -3.58
CA ALA A 77 -8.92 -11.85 -3.94
C ALA A 77 -9.73 -10.81 -4.74
N GLN A 78 -9.09 -9.76 -5.26
CA GLN A 78 -9.79 -8.72 -6.02
C GLN A 78 -10.37 -9.21 -7.36
N THR A 79 -9.78 -10.26 -7.96
CA THR A 79 -10.31 -10.91 -9.17
C THR A 79 -10.58 -12.39 -8.92
N GLU A 80 -11.59 -12.94 -9.60
CA GLU A 80 -11.99 -14.34 -9.43
C GLU A 80 -10.91 -15.32 -9.91
N ASP A 81 -10.24 -15.04 -11.04
CA ASP A 81 -9.14 -15.87 -11.56
C ASP A 81 -7.99 -15.96 -10.56
N ARG A 82 -7.65 -14.84 -9.92
CA ARG A 82 -6.56 -14.79 -8.93
C ARG A 82 -6.95 -15.50 -7.63
N LEU A 83 -8.19 -15.30 -7.18
CA LEU A 83 -8.73 -16.02 -6.02
C LEU A 83 -8.71 -17.54 -6.26
N ALA A 84 -9.09 -18.00 -7.45
CA ALA A 84 -9.06 -19.41 -7.83
C ALA A 84 -7.63 -19.98 -7.75
N GLN A 85 -6.62 -19.23 -8.22
CA GLN A 85 -5.22 -19.63 -8.13
C GLN A 85 -4.74 -19.77 -6.67
N TYR A 86 -5.06 -18.81 -5.79
CA TYR A 86 -4.68 -18.92 -4.37
C TYR A 86 -5.41 -20.06 -3.65
N LYS A 87 -6.70 -20.27 -3.94
CA LYS A 87 -7.46 -21.42 -3.41
C LYS A 87 -6.85 -22.74 -3.87
N LYS A 88 -6.42 -22.82 -5.13
CA LYS A 88 -5.71 -24.00 -5.66
C LYS A 88 -4.39 -24.22 -4.94
N ARG A 89 -3.54 -23.19 -4.81
CA ARG A 89 -2.27 -23.26 -4.06
C ARG A 89 -2.46 -23.75 -2.63
N TYR A 90 -3.48 -23.25 -1.93
CA TYR A 90 -3.80 -23.66 -0.57
C TYR A 90 -4.21 -25.14 -0.49
N LYS A 91 -5.05 -25.60 -1.42
CA LYS A 91 -5.56 -26.98 -1.47
C LYS A 91 -4.48 -27.98 -1.86
N ASP A 92 -3.66 -27.61 -2.83
CA ASP A 92 -2.57 -28.43 -3.38
C ASP A 92 -1.27 -28.29 -2.55
N TRP A 93 -1.34 -27.64 -1.38
CA TRP A 93 -0.18 -27.42 -0.53
C TRP A 93 0.30 -28.72 0.10
N GLU A 94 1.50 -29.14 -0.28
CA GLU A 94 2.23 -30.24 0.34
C GLU A 94 3.55 -29.70 0.87
N ASP A 95 3.74 -29.78 2.20
CA ASP A 95 5.03 -29.53 2.82
C ASP A 95 5.67 -30.87 3.18
N PRO A 96 6.81 -31.26 2.56
CA PRO A 96 7.48 -32.53 2.82
C PRO A 96 7.80 -32.79 4.29
N ASN A 97 8.04 -31.73 5.07
CA ASN A 97 8.42 -31.83 6.49
C ASN A 97 7.22 -31.62 7.43
N GLY A 98 6.08 -31.16 6.93
CA GLY A 98 4.89 -30.85 7.72
C GLY A 98 5.05 -29.69 8.72
N GLU A 99 6.07 -28.85 8.57
CA GLU A 99 6.39 -27.73 9.46
C GLU A 99 5.59 -26.47 9.12
N THR A 100 5.23 -26.30 7.84
CA THR A 100 4.57 -25.12 7.31
C THR A 100 3.10 -25.44 6.99
N PRO A 101 2.13 -24.88 7.74
CA PRO A 101 0.72 -25.02 7.43
C PRO A 101 0.39 -24.46 6.04
N ALA A 102 -0.68 -24.97 5.41
CA ALA A 102 -1.19 -24.43 4.17
C ALA A 102 -1.53 -22.93 4.30
N TYR A 103 -1.17 -22.15 3.29
CA TYR A 103 -1.40 -20.71 3.27
C TYR A 103 -1.79 -20.23 1.86
N HIS A 104 -2.54 -19.13 1.81
CA HIS A 104 -2.87 -18.49 0.55
C HIS A 104 -1.70 -17.65 0.04
N TYR A 105 -1.11 -16.83 0.90
CA TYR A 105 -0.10 -15.84 0.53
C TYR A 105 1.26 -16.20 1.13
N GLY A 106 2.27 -16.43 0.28
CA GLY A 106 3.67 -16.58 0.71
C GLY A 106 4.39 -15.25 0.96
N THR A 107 3.68 -14.14 0.77
CA THR A 107 4.16 -12.78 0.99
C THR A 107 3.17 -12.02 1.86
N HIS A 108 3.65 -10.97 2.51
CA HIS A 108 2.85 -10.16 3.41
C HIS A 108 2.44 -8.84 2.75
N TYR A 109 1.31 -8.27 3.18
CA TYR A 109 0.79 -7.00 2.66
C TYR A 109 1.58 -5.78 3.14
N SER A 110 2.44 -5.94 4.15
CA SER A 110 3.25 -4.90 4.77
C SER A 110 4.59 -5.48 5.22
N SER A 111 5.69 -4.80 4.94
CA SER A 111 7.04 -5.17 5.37
C SER A 111 7.96 -3.94 5.26
N ALA A 112 9.12 -3.99 5.92
CA ALA A 112 10.09 -2.91 5.81
C ALA A 112 10.52 -2.63 4.36
N MET A 113 10.67 -3.67 3.55
CA MET A 113 11.01 -3.53 2.13
C MET A 113 9.89 -2.84 1.34
N ILE A 114 8.61 -3.12 1.65
CA ILE A 114 7.47 -2.47 1.00
C ILE A 114 7.46 -0.96 1.30
N VAL A 115 7.63 -0.59 2.57
CA VAL A 115 7.66 0.81 2.99
C VAL A 115 8.84 1.54 2.36
N ALA A 116 10.04 0.95 2.44
CA ALA A 116 11.24 1.51 1.83
C ALA A 116 11.12 1.64 0.30
N SER A 117 10.44 0.69 -0.35
CA SER A 117 10.20 0.73 -1.80
C SER A 117 9.25 1.85 -2.20
N TYR A 118 8.14 2.05 -1.47
CA TYR A 118 7.24 3.18 -1.73
C TYR A 118 7.97 4.51 -1.53
N LEU A 119 8.71 4.66 -0.43
CA LEU A 119 9.36 5.92 -0.04
C LEU A 119 10.78 6.10 -0.62
N VAL A 120 11.21 5.26 -1.56
CA VAL A 120 12.60 5.17 -2.02
C VAL A 120 13.17 6.49 -2.58
N ARG A 121 12.31 7.43 -2.98
CA ARG A 121 12.66 8.77 -3.48
C ARG A 121 12.89 9.81 -2.39
N MET A 122 12.67 9.45 -1.13
CA MET A 122 12.83 10.33 0.03
C MET A 122 13.91 9.81 0.96
N GLU A 123 14.75 10.72 1.45
CA GLU A 123 15.62 10.39 2.59
C GLU A 123 14.81 10.42 3.90
N PRO A 124 15.13 9.54 4.88
CA PRO A 124 16.23 8.56 4.91
C PRO A 124 15.89 7.21 4.22
N PHE A 125 14.72 7.07 3.59
CA PHE A 125 14.24 5.79 3.07
C PHE A 125 15.03 5.28 1.87
N THR A 126 15.64 6.17 1.08
CA THR A 126 16.61 5.78 0.05
C THR A 126 17.75 4.98 0.65
N GLN A 127 18.42 5.48 1.69
CA GLN A 127 19.50 4.74 2.37
C GLN A 127 19.01 3.42 2.97
N ILE A 128 17.80 3.40 3.53
CA ILE A 128 17.21 2.18 4.10
C ILE A 128 16.98 1.15 3.00
N PHE A 129 16.40 1.56 1.87
CA PHE A 129 16.16 0.68 0.72
C PHE A 129 17.48 0.07 0.21
N LEU A 130 18.51 0.89 0.03
CA LEU A 130 19.83 0.42 -0.39
C LEU A 130 20.39 -0.62 0.59
N ARG A 131 20.31 -0.37 1.90
CA ARG A 131 20.78 -1.34 2.92
C ARG A 131 20.02 -2.66 2.85
N LEU A 132 18.70 -2.62 2.67
CA LEU A 132 17.88 -3.82 2.54
C LEU A 132 18.15 -4.59 1.23
N GLN A 133 18.70 -3.92 0.20
CA GLN A 133 19.06 -4.49 -1.11
C GLN A 133 20.57 -4.76 -1.28
N GLY A 134 21.34 -4.79 -0.19
CA GLY A 134 22.77 -5.13 -0.28
C GLY A 134 23.69 -4.01 -0.77
N GLY A 135 23.23 -2.75 -0.72
CA GLY A 135 24.03 -1.55 -0.93
C GLY A 135 23.86 -0.86 -2.29
N HIS A 136 23.00 -1.37 -3.16
CA HIS A 136 22.70 -0.77 -4.47
C HIS A 136 21.19 -0.72 -4.71
N PHE A 137 20.75 0.08 -5.69
CA PHE A 137 19.35 0.07 -6.11
C PHE A 137 18.97 -1.29 -6.71
N ASP A 138 17.68 -1.63 -6.62
CA ASP A 138 17.15 -2.84 -7.24
C ASP A 138 17.17 -2.70 -8.78
N LEU A 139 16.88 -3.79 -9.49
CA LEU A 139 16.56 -3.73 -10.91
C LEU A 139 15.42 -2.73 -11.13
N ALA A 140 15.62 -1.79 -12.05
CA ALA A 140 14.66 -0.73 -12.35
C ALA A 140 13.24 -1.26 -12.64
N ASP A 141 13.13 -2.43 -13.28
CA ASP A 141 11.85 -3.09 -13.55
C ASP A 141 11.09 -3.56 -12.30
N ARG A 142 11.76 -3.70 -11.15
CA ARG A 142 11.15 -4.09 -9.86
C ARG A 142 10.88 -2.91 -8.93
N MET A 143 11.41 -1.74 -9.26
CA MET A 143 11.25 -0.53 -8.45
C MET A 143 9.82 0.03 -8.57
N PHE A 144 9.34 0.61 -7.48
CA PHE A 144 8.09 1.37 -7.50
C PHE A 144 8.25 2.59 -8.42
N HIS A 145 7.53 2.58 -9.55
CA HIS A 145 7.64 3.62 -10.57
C HIS A 145 6.29 4.02 -11.19
N SER A 146 5.22 3.28 -10.94
CA SER A 146 3.88 3.59 -11.42
C SER A 146 2.83 3.15 -10.40
N VAL A 147 1.90 4.04 -10.07
CA VAL A 147 0.78 3.72 -9.17
C VAL A 147 -0.15 2.69 -9.82
N ARG A 148 -0.39 2.85 -11.13
CA ARG A 148 -1.18 1.93 -11.95
C ARG A 148 -0.56 0.52 -11.95
N GLU A 149 0.72 0.40 -12.28
CA GLU A 149 1.38 -0.93 -12.29
C GLU A 149 1.42 -1.55 -10.88
N ALA A 150 1.62 -0.75 -9.83
CA ALA A 150 1.58 -1.23 -8.45
C ALA A 150 0.21 -1.81 -8.07
N TRP A 151 -0.88 -1.12 -8.40
CA TRP A 151 -2.24 -1.64 -8.21
C TRP A 151 -2.46 -2.94 -8.98
N TYR A 152 -2.10 -2.99 -10.26
CA TYR A 152 -2.32 -4.18 -11.09
C TYR A 152 -1.47 -5.38 -10.67
N SER A 153 -0.22 -5.15 -10.24
CA SER A 153 0.63 -6.18 -9.64
C SER A 153 -0.03 -6.75 -8.39
N ALA A 154 -0.44 -5.87 -7.46
CA ALA A 154 -0.97 -6.27 -6.16
C ALA A 154 -2.40 -6.85 -6.22
N SER A 155 -3.23 -6.45 -7.19
CA SER A 155 -4.64 -6.87 -7.30
C SER A 155 -4.88 -8.01 -8.29
N LYS A 156 -4.06 -8.12 -9.35
CA LYS A 156 -4.37 -9.01 -10.49
C LYS A 156 -3.23 -9.88 -11.00
N HIS A 157 -2.05 -9.32 -11.28
CA HIS A 157 -1.08 -9.98 -12.16
C HIS A 157 0.01 -10.78 -11.44
N ASN A 158 0.42 -10.38 -10.24
CA ASN A 158 1.58 -10.97 -9.58
C ASN A 158 1.18 -11.77 -8.34
N MET A 159 1.24 -13.10 -8.41
CA MET A 159 0.90 -14.00 -7.31
C MET A 159 1.80 -13.86 -6.07
N ALA A 160 2.96 -13.22 -6.19
CA ALA A 160 3.86 -12.90 -5.07
C ALA A 160 3.65 -11.49 -4.51
N ASP A 161 2.67 -10.72 -5.01
CA ASP A 161 2.44 -9.34 -4.61
C ASP A 161 1.03 -9.12 -4.07
N VAL A 162 0.90 -8.90 -2.76
CA VAL A 162 -0.39 -8.59 -2.11
C VAL A 162 -0.28 -7.32 -1.26
N LYS A 163 0.61 -6.39 -1.66
CA LYS A 163 0.89 -5.15 -0.93
C LYS A 163 -0.37 -4.31 -0.71
N GLU A 164 -0.54 -3.86 0.53
CA GLU A 164 -1.44 -2.75 0.87
C GLU A 164 -0.66 -1.44 0.87
N LEU A 165 -1.37 -0.31 0.96
CA LEU A 165 -0.78 1.03 0.97
C LEU A 165 -0.21 1.42 2.33
N ILE A 166 0.52 2.53 2.33
CA ILE A 166 0.98 3.26 3.51
C ILE A 166 0.21 4.59 3.64
N PRO A 167 0.17 5.22 4.83
CA PRO A 167 -0.53 6.48 5.05
C PRO A 167 -0.13 7.62 4.09
N GLU A 168 1.11 7.64 3.61
CA GLU A 168 1.68 8.69 2.77
C GLU A 168 0.92 8.87 1.45
N PHE A 169 0.30 7.81 0.90
CA PHE A 169 -0.60 7.89 -0.26
C PHE A 169 -1.82 8.80 -0.05
N PHE A 170 -2.04 9.25 1.19
CA PHE A 170 -3.19 10.05 1.58
C PHE A 170 -2.80 11.43 2.10
N TYR A 171 -1.52 11.80 2.20
CA TYR A 171 -1.15 13.15 2.64
C TYR A 171 0.19 13.69 2.14
N LEU A 172 1.07 12.85 1.61
CA LEU A 172 2.44 13.24 1.27
C LEU A 172 2.62 13.12 -0.24
N PRO A 173 2.51 14.19 -1.03
CA PRO A 173 2.76 14.11 -2.48
C PRO A 173 4.25 13.91 -2.82
N GLU A 174 5.16 14.32 -1.94
CA GLU A 174 6.60 14.39 -2.22
C GLU A 174 7.25 13.03 -2.48
N PHE A 175 6.73 11.92 -1.92
CA PHE A 175 7.30 10.59 -2.17
C PHE A 175 7.17 10.12 -3.63
N LEU A 176 6.29 10.77 -4.40
CA LEU A 176 6.09 10.49 -5.82
C LEU A 176 7.11 11.21 -6.71
N LEU A 177 7.88 12.16 -6.16
CA LEU A 177 8.83 12.98 -6.89
C LEU A 177 10.27 12.57 -6.61
N ASN A 178 11.09 12.43 -7.65
CA ASN A 178 12.53 12.23 -7.54
C ASN A 178 13.26 13.57 -7.39
N SER A 179 12.87 14.38 -6.40
CA SER A 179 13.41 15.73 -6.20
C SER A 179 14.92 15.74 -5.90
N ASN A 180 15.46 14.63 -5.39
CA ASN A 180 16.89 14.46 -5.12
C ASN A 180 17.69 14.05 -6.37
N ASN A 181 17.04 13.82 -7.52
CA ASN A 181 17.66 13.37 -8.76
C ASN A 181 18.48 12.08 -8.60
N PHE A 182 17.95 11.11 -7.83
CA PHE A 182 18.59 9.80 -7.69
C PHE A 182 18.67 9.10 -9.05
N ASP A 183 19.77 8.39 -9.30
CA ASP A 183 19.87 7.45 -10.42
C ASP A 183 19.15 6.14 -10.03
N LEU A 184 17.86 6.07 -10.40
CA LEU A 184 17.00 4.93 -10.14
C LEU A 184 17.13 3.83 -11.22
N GLY A 185 18.06 3.99 -12.16
CA GLY A 185 18.31 3.06 -13.24
C GLY A 185 17.34 3.18 -14.42
N CYS A 186 17.42 2.19 -15.30
CA CYS A 186 16.70 2.13 -16.56
C CYS A 186 16.07 0.75 -16.73
N LYS A 187 14.78 0.69 -17.07
CA LYS A 187 14.06 -0.55 -17.38
C LYS A 187 14.67 -1.22 -18.62
N GLN A 188 14.43 -2.51 -18.78
CA GLN A 188 14.86 -3.26 -19.98
C GLN A 188 14.36 -2.65 -21.30
N ASN A 189 13.21 -1.98 -21.28
CA ASN A 189 12.65 -1.31 -22.45
C ASN A 189 13.25 0.08 -22.73
N GLY A 190 14.29 0.49 -21.99
CA GLY A 190 14.96 1.80 -22.14
C GLY A 190 14.32 2.94 -21.37
N THR A 191 13.25 2.70 -20.61
CA THR A 191 12.61 3.74 -19.79
C THR A 191 13.45 4.04 -18.56
N LYS A 192 13.98 5.26 -18.47
CA LYS A 192 14.65 5.74 -17.25
C LYS A 192 13.64 6.00 -16.14
N LEU A 193 13.99 5.63 -14.92
CA LEU A 193 13.17 5.92 -13.75
C LEU A 193 13.44 7.33 -13.24
N GLY A 194 12.37 8.05 -12.93
CA GLY A 194 12.39 9.37 -12.32
C GLY A 194 11.21 9.49 -11.35
N ASP A 195 10.39 10.52 -11.51
CA ASP A 195 9.12 10.65 -10.81
C ASP A 195 8.22 9.43 -11.04
N VAL A 196 7.34 9.15 -10.08
CA VAL A 196 6.36 8.07 -10.19
C VAL A 196 5.33 8.45 -11.25
N ILE A 197 5.06 7.51 -12.16
CA ILE A 197 4.03 7.64 -13.18
C ILE A 197 2.66 7.60 -12.50
N LEU A 198 1.93 8.69 -12.64
CA LEU A 198 0.60 8.89 -12.07
C LEU A 198 -0.48 8.39 -13.04
N PRO A 199 -1.66 8.02 -12.54
CA PRO A 199 -2.82 7.73 -13.38
C PRO A 199 -3.26 9.00 -14.16
N PRO A 200 -3.91 8.85 -15.33
CA PRO A 200 -4.26 9.99 -16.19
C PRO A 200 -5.13 11.05 -15.50
N TRP A 201 -6.10 10.62 -14.68
CA TRP A 201 -6.95 11.51 -13.89
C TRP A 201 -6.21 12.41 -12.90
N ALA A 202 -4.98 12.08 -12.52
CA ALA A 202 -4.15 12.95 -11.66
C ALA A 202 -3.43 14.06 -12.46
N LYS A 203 -3.52 14.07 -13.80
CA LYS A 203 -3.03 15.15 -14.69
C LYS A 203 -1.56 15.51 -14.48
N GLY A 204 -0.76 14.53 -14.06
CA GLY A 204 0.66 14.72 -13.76
C GLY A 204 0.94 15.49 -12.45
N ASP A 205 -0.07 15.76 -11.62
CA ASP A 205 0.09 16.43 -10.33
C ASP A 205 0.01 15.43 -9.15
N PRO A 206 1.12 15.17 -8.43
CA PRO A 206 1.11 14.37 -7.21
C PRO A 206 0.12 14.86 -6.15
N ARG A 207 -0.12 16.17 -6.06
CA ARG A 207 -1.09 16.73 -5.09
C ARG A 207 -2.50 16.35 -5.45
N GLU A 208 -2.82 16.31 -6.74
CA GLU A 208 -4.13 15.87 -7.22
C GLU A 208 -4.36 14.39 -6.90
N LEU A 209 -3.33 13.55 -7.04
CA LEU A 209 -3.41 12.16 -6.59
C LEU A 209 -3.78 12.06 -5.11
N ILE A 210 -3.08 12.79 -4.24
CA ILE A 210 -3.34 12.80 -2.80
C ILE A 210 -4.73 13.35 -2.48
N ARG A 211 -5.15 14.43 -3.15
CA ARG A 211 -6.47 15.05 -2.98
C ARG A 211 -7.58 14.04 -3.27
N VAL A 212 -7.50 13.34 -4.40
CA VAL A 212 -8.50 12.35 -4.81
C VAL A 212 -8.50 11.12 -3.91
N HIS A 213 -7.35 10.68 -3.38
CA HIS A 213 -7.30 9.59 -2.38
C HIS A 213 -7.97 9.97 -1.05
N ARG A 214 -8.23 11.25 -0.80
CA ARG A 214 -8.80 11.80 0.43
C ARG A 214 -10.26 12.23 0.32
N GLU A 215 -10.82 12.22 -0.89
CA GLU A 215 -12.22 12.56 -1.18
C GLU A 215 -13.18 11.46 -0.72
#